data_AF-C6LV47-F1
#
_entry.id   AF-C6LV47-F1
#
_cell.length_a   1.000
_cell.length_b   1.000
_cell.length_c   1.000
_cell.angle_alpha   90.00
_cell.angle_beta   90.00
_cell.angle_gamma   90.00
#
_symmetry.space_group_name_H-M   'P 1'
#
loop_
_entity.id
_entity.type
_entity.pdbx_description
1 polymer ?
#
loop_
_entity_poly.entity_id
_entity_poly.type
_entity_poly.pdbx_seq_one_letter_code
_entity_poly.pdbx_strand_id
1 'polypeptide(L)'
;MVVSVADDLITRLHAQNPDGVTPSILLAFLGSIKEKPEVLTEATIESVLLMCSSHYTGVLSGFNNIKRAVYVFSNYTKDQYYALYLYCDKKYRGILNSSELISALRRINIGLTERACASMLEDYTQDITANKGITYRTFMQVLVKCIIFRRQFLDALEGDKNLTYIRIKR
;
A
#
# COMPACT_ATOMS: atom_id res chain seq x y z
N MET A 1 -17.12 3.45 -0.30
CA MET A 1 -17.22 3.19 1.14
C MET A 1 -16.30 2.02 1.44
N VAL A 2 -15.43 2.14 2.44
CA VAL A 2 -14.46 1.08 2.76
C VAL A 2 -15.16 0.02 3.59
N VAL A 3 -15.08 -1.23 3.15
CA VAL A 3 -15.57 -2.40 3.86
C VAL A 3 -14.72 -2.61 5.11
N SER A 4 -15.39 -2.69 6.25
CA SER A 4 -14.76 -3.04 7.53
C SER A 4 -15.33 -4.37 8.00
N VAL A 5 -14.45 -5.34 8.23
CA VAL A 5 -14.81 -6.64 8.78
C VAL A 5 -14.69 -6.59 10.29
N ALA A 6 -15.70 -7.10 10.99
CA ALA A 6 -15.75 -7.06 12.44
C ALA A 6 -14.58 -7.86 13.08
N ASP A 7 -14.00 -7.31 14.13
CA ASP A 7 -12.81 -7.87 14.78
C ASP A 7 -13.05 -9.27 15.35
N ASP A 8 -14.28 -9.59 15.76
CA ASP A 8 -14.67 -10.91 16.29
C ASP A 8 -14.56 -12.02 15.22
N LEU A 9 -14.85 -11.71 13.96
CA LEU A 9 -14.67 -12.64 12.83
C LEU A 9 -13.18 -12.89 12.59
N ILE A 10 -12.36 -11.85 12.70
CA ILE A 10 -10.91 -11.93 12.53
C ILE A 10 -10.28 -12.69 13.70
N THR A 11 -10.77 -12.47 14.93
CA THR A 11 -10.33 -13.22 16.12
C THR A 11 -10.65 -14.70 15.97
N ARG A 12 -11.84 -15.05 15.47
CA ARG A 12 -12.21 -16.44 15.17
C ARG A 12 -11.32 -17.05 14.10
N LEU A 13 -11.07 -16.35 13.01
CA LEU A 13 -10.15 -16.79 11.95
C LEU A 13 -8.75 -17.07 12.51
N HIS A 14 -8.23 -16.16 13.34
CA HIS A 14 -6.92 -16.31 13.96
C HIS A 14 -6.88 -17.50 14.94
N ALA A 15 -7.90 -17.67 15.78
CA ALA A 15 -7.97 -18.78 16.74
C ALA A 15 -8.11 -20.15 16.07
N GLN A 16 -8.80 -20.22 14.93
CA GLN A 16 -8.97 -21.46 14.16
C GLN A 16 -7.71 -21.87 13.38
N ASN A 17 -6.77 -20.95 13.17
CA ASN A 17 -5.56 -21.17 12.38
C ASN A 17 -4.31 -20.76 13.19
N PRO A 18 -3.95 -21.54 14.23
CA PRO A 18 -2.85 -21.21 15.13
C PRO A 18 -1.48 -21.18 14.44
N ASP A 19 -1.31 -21.98 13.39
CA ASP A 19 -0.10 -21.99 12.56
C ASP A 19 -0.06 -20.82 11.56
N GLY A 20 -1.14 -20.03 11.52
CA GLY A 20 -1.32 -18.85 10.69
C GLY A 20 -2.21 -19.07 9.47
N VAL A 21 -2.50 -17.98 8.76
CA VAL A 21 -3.49 -17.94 7.66
C VAL A 21 -2.79 -17.92 6.31
N THR A 22 -3.02 -18.95 5.49
CA THR A 22 -2.55 -19.01 4.09
C THR A 22 -3.41 -18.14 3.16
N PRO A 23 -2.92 -17.81 1.95
CA PRO A 23 -3.71 -17.15 0.91
C PRO A 23 -5.05 -17.86 0.60
N SER A 24 -5.05 -19.19 0.50
CA SER A 24 -6.25 -20.02 0.32
C SER A 24 -7.25 -19.90 1.48
N ILE A 25 -6.77 -19.96 2.73
CA ILE A 25 -7.62 -19.80 3.92
C ILE A 25 -8.23 -18.39 3.94
N LEU A 26 -7.43 -17.36 3.64
CA LEU A 26 -7.90 -15.98 3.56
C LEU A 26 -8.96 -15.80 2.47
N LEU A 27 -8.75 -16.39 1.29
CA LEU A 27 -9.72 -16.34 0.20
C LEU A 27 -11.05 -17.01 0.57
N ALA A 28 -10.98 -18.18 1.21
CA ALA A 28 -12.17 -18.89 1.69
C ALA A 28 -12.93 -18.07 2.74
N PHE A 29 -12.21 -17.45 3.67
CA PHE A 29 -12.79 -16.55 4.67
C PHE A 29 -13.48 -15.34 4.04
N LEU A 30 -12.84 -14.64 3.12
CA LEU A 30 -13.43 -13.49 2.43
C LEU A 30 -14.69 -13.90 1.64
N GLY A 31 -14.67 -15.09 1.05
CA GLY A 31 -15.84 -15.68 0.38
C GLY A 31 -17.00 -15.95 1.34
N SER A 32 -16.72 -16.46 2.55
CA SER A 32 -17.77 -16.80 3.52
C SER A 32 -18.47 -15.58 4.11
N ILE A 33 -17.77 -14.44 4.21
CA ILE A 33 -18.36 -13.18 4.68
C ILE A 33 -19.01 -12.34 3.57
N LYS A 34 -19.04 -12.84 2.32
CA LYS A 34 -19.57 -12.13 1.12
C LYS A 34 -18.90 -10.78 0.81
N GLU A 35 -17.76 -10.51 1.42
CA GLU A 35 -16.91 -9.34 1.14
C GLU A 35 -15.80 -9.68 0.13
N LYS A 36 -15.98 -10.78 -0.63
CA LYS A 36 -15.08 -11.17 -1.70
C LYS A 36 -15.38 -10.36 -2.96
N PRO A 37 -14.44 -9.53 -3.45
CA PRO A 37 -14.53 -9.00 -4.80
C PRO A 37 -14.52 -10.17 -5.79
N GLU A 38 -15.40 -10.15 -6.81
CA GLU A 38 -15.58 -11.27 -7.77
C GLU A 38 -14.26 -11.75 -8.42
N VAL A 39 -13.24 -10.90 -8.43
CA VAL A 39 -11.98 -11.13 -9.17
C VAL A 39 -10.81 -11.48 -8.25
N LEU A 40 -11.08 -11.67 -6.96
CA LEU A 40 -10.04 -12.09 -6.03
C LEU A 40 -9.76 -13.59 -6.19
N THR A 41 -8.53 -13.91 -6.59
CA THR A 41 -7.99 -15.28 -6.66
C THR A 41 -6.86 -15.45 -5.64
N GLU A 42 -6.49 -16.70 -5.36
CA GLU A 42 -5.36 -17.01 -4.49
C GLU A 42 -4.09 -16.33 -5.02
N ALA A 43 -3.75 -16.54 -6.30
CA ALA A 43 -2.58 -15.93 -6.94
C ALA A 43 -2.55 -14.39 -6.85
N THR A 44 -3.72 -13.73 -6.87
CA THR A 44 -3.82 -12.27 -6.67
C THR A 44 -3.47 -11.89 -5.23
N ILE A 45 -3.95 -12.64 -4.24
CA ILE A 45 -3.61 -12.44 -2.83
C ILE A 45 -2.10 -12.60 -2.63
N GLU A 46 -1.52 -13.67 -3.17
CA GLU A 46 -0.08 -13.93 -3.09
C GLU A 46 0.74 -12.78 -3.66
N SER A 47 0.42 -12.36 -4.89
CA SER A 47 1.13 -11.28 -5.59
C SER A 47 1.07 -9.96 -4.82
N VAL A 48 -0.09 -9.62 -4.26
CA VAL A 48 -0.28 -8.40 -3.48
C VAL A 48 0.48 -8.47 -2.15
N LEU A 49 0.47 -9.61 -1.48
CA LEU A 49 1.24 -9.80 -0.25
C LEU A 49 2.74 -9.72 -0.50
N LEU A 50 3.25 -10.27 -1.60
CA LEU A 50 4.67 -10.13 -2.00
C LEU A 50 5.05 -8.67 -2.26
N MET A 51 4.20 -7.92 -2.96
CA MET A 51 4.42 -6.50 -3.21
C MET A 51 4.40 -5.67 -1.91
N CYS A 52 3.48 -5.98 -1.00
CA CYS A 52 3.24 -5.17 0.20
C CYS A 52 4.03 -5.62 1.43
N SER A 53 4.51 -6.86 1.48
CA SER A 53 5.21 -7.46 2.62
C SER A 53 6.45 -8.23 2.15
N SER A 54 7.62 -7.83 2.64
CA SER A 54 8.92 -8.43 2.31
C SER A 54 9.15 -9.80 2.96
N HIS A 55 8.32 -10.19 3.93
CA HIS A 55 8.47 -11.42 4.71
C HIS A 55 7.49 -12.51 4.26
N TYR A 56 7.22 -12.63 2.97
CA TYR A 56 6.25 -13.60 2.45
C TYR A 56 6.67 -15.05 2.78
N THR A 57 6.29 -15.52 3.97
CA THR A 57 6.53 -16.88 4.48
C THR A 57 5.49 -17.87 3.94
N GLY A 58 4.59 -17.43 3.07
CA GLY A 58 3.40 -18.18 2.65
C GLY A 58 2.28 -18.20 3.70
N VAL A 59 2.50 -17.64 4.90
CA VAL A 59 1.56 -17.74 6.02
C VAL A 59 1.48 -16.43 6.82
N LEU A 60 0.28 -15.85 6.93
CA LEU A 60 0.00 -14.67 7.74
C LEU A 60 -0.14 -15.06 9.22
N SER A 61 0.88 -14.72 10.01
CA SER A 61 0.87 -14.95 11.46
C SER A 61 0.50 -13.68 12.23
N GLY A 62 -0.26 -13.86 13.31
CA GLY A 62 -0.63 -12.79 14.25
C GLY A 62 -1.83 -11.96 13.81
N PHE A 63 -2.69 -11.65 14.77
CA PHE A 63 -3.96 -10.94 14.57
C PHE A 63 -3.85 -9.66 13.73
N ASN A 64 -2.85 -8.81 13.99
CA ASN A 64 -2.72 -7.53 13.28
C ASN A 64 -2.37 -7.69 11.79
N ASN A 65 -1.59 -8.72 11.43
CA ASN A 65 -1.25 -8.98 10.04
C ASN A 65 -2.44 -9.56 9.29
N ILE A 66 -3.18 -10.46 9.92
CA ILE A 66 -4.42 -11.03 9.38
C ILE A 66 -5.45 -9.91 9.19
N LYS A 67 -5.65 -9.04 10.19
CA LYS A 67 -6.55 -7.89 10.12
C LYS A 67 -6.20 -6.96 8.96
N ARG A 68 -4.92 -6.66 8.77
CA ARG A 68 -4.45 -5.85 7.64
C ARG A 68 -4.74 -6.52 6.30
N ALA A 69 -4.49 -7.83 6.17
CA ALA A 69 -4.77 -8.55 4.94
C ALA A 69 -6.28 -8.56 4.64
N VAL A 70 -7.11 -8.86 5.63
CA VAL A 70 -8.59 -8.80 5.50
C VAL A 70 -9.03 -7.41 5.04
N TYR A 71 -8.51 -6.34 5.65
CA TYR A 71 -8.80 -4.97 5.25
C TYR A 71 -8.46 -4.69 3.78
N VAL A 72 -7.24 -5.05 3.34
CA VAL A 72 -6.78 -4.81 1.97
C VAL A 72 -7.65 -5.57 0.96
N PHE A 73 -7.92 -6.84 1.22
CA PHE A 73 -8.56 -7.72 0.23
C PHE A 73 -10.09 -7.63 0.21
N SER A 74 -10.73 -7.25 1.32
CA SER A 74 -12.16 -6.92 1.34
C SER A 74 -12.49 -5.66 0.52
N ASN A 75 -11.47 -4.83 0.27
CA ASN A 75 -11.60 -3.56 -0.46
C ASN A 75 -10.90 -3.58 -1.83
N TYR A 76 -10.37 -4.72 -2.27
CA TYR A 76 -9.52 -4.77 -3.44
C TYR A 76 -10.28 -4.49 -4.75
N THR A 77 -9.76 -3.56 -5.57
CA THR A 77 -10.38 -3.09 -6.81
C THR A 77 -9.69 -3.58 -8.09
N LYS A 78 -8.83 -4.61 -8.01
CA LYS A 78 -7.91 -5.08 -9.08
C LYS A 78 -6.70 -4.19 -9.35
N ASP A 79 -6.57 -3.08 -8.63
CA ASP A 79 -5.42 -2.21 -8.75
C ASP A 79 -4.38 -2.54 -7.66
N GLN A 80 -3.19 -2.94 -8.09
CA GLN A 80 -2.07 -3.26 -7.18
C GLN A 80 -1.64 -2.05 -6.35
N TYR A 81 -1.71 -0.84 -6.92
CA TYR A 81 -1.40 0.39 -6.20
C TYR A 81 -2.47 0.74 -5.17
N TYR A 82 -3.74 0.36 -5.43
CA TYR A 82 -4.80 0.48 -4.43
C TYR A 82 -4.57 -0.49 -3.26
N ALA A 83 -4.12 -1.70 -3.54
CA ALA A 83 -3.76 -2.64 -2.48
C ALA A 83 -2.59 -2.13 -1.62
N LEU A 84 -1.54 -1.58 -2.25
CA LEU A 84 -0.43 -0.95 -1.55
C LEU A 84 -0.89 0.26 -0.71
N TYR A 85 -1.77 1.08 -1.27
CA TYR A 85 -2.38 2.22 -0.59
C TYR A 85 -3.08 1.78 0.70
N LEU A 86 -3.99 0.79 0.60
CA LEU A 86 -4.68 0.26 1.77
C LEU A 86 -3.73 -0.45 2.75
N TYR A 87 -2.71 -1.13 2.25
CA TYR A 87 -1.74 -1.81 3.13
C TYR A 87 -0.97 -0.82 4.02
N CYS A 88 -0.71 0.39 3.51
CA CYS A 88 -0.02 1.44 4.26
C CYS A 88 -0.93 2.22 5.21
N ASP A 89 -2.25 2.08 5.10
CA ASP A 89 -3.23 2.65 6.03
C ASP A 89 -3.27 1.83 7.32
N LYS A 90 -2.43 2.21 8.28
CA LYS A 90 -2.26 1.46 9.54
C LYS A 90 -3.49 1.55 10.44
N LYS A 91 -4.36 2.55 10.19
CA LYS A 91 -5.54 2.83 10.99
C LYS A 91 -6.85 2.40 10.30
N TYR A 92 -6.78 1.80 9.11
CA TYR A 92 -7.94 1.27 8.38
C TYR A 92 -9.03 2.33 8.12
N ARG A 93 -8.63 3.54 7.74
CA ARG A 93 -9.50 4.71 7.56
C ARG A 93 -9.95 4.93 6.11
N GLY A 94 -9.32 4.26 5.16
CA GLY A 94 -9.45 4.53 3.72
C GLY A 94 -8.72 5.80 3.27
N ILE A 95 -7.89 6.39 4.12
CA ILE A 95 -7.11 7.61 3.88
C ILE A 95 -5.75 7.51 4.58
N LEU A 96 -4.71 8.05 3.93
CA LEU A 96 -3.35 8.07 4.50
C LEU A 96 -3.08 9.39 5.21
N ASN A 97 -2.28 9.33 6.26
CA ASN A 97 -1.51 10.50 6.72
C ASN A 97 -0.14 10.57 6.01
N SER A 98 0.61 11.65 6.23
CA SER A 98 1.90 11.87 5.56
C SER A 98 2.92 10.75 5.85
N SER A 99 2.95 10.21 7.07
CA SER A 99 3.85 9.10 7.41
C SER A 99 3.48 7.81 6.68
N GLU A 100 2.18 7.53 6.55
CA GLU A 100 1.67 6.38 5.81
C GLU A 100 1.95 6.47 4.31
N LEU A 101 1.82 7.67 3.72
CA LEU A 101 2.23 7.91 2.33
C LEU A 101 3.73 7.68 2.13
N ILE A 102 4.57 8.26 2.98
CA ILE A 102 6.02 8.09 2.89
C ILE A 102 6.38 6.60 2.96
N SER A 103 5.70 5.85 3.83
CA SER A 103 5.85 4.39 3.90
C SER A 103 5.45 3.70 2.59
N ALA A 104 4.39 4.15 1.92
CA ALA A 104 3.97 3.60 0.63
C ALA A 104 5.00 3.88 -0.48
N LEU A 105 5.45 5.13 -0.60
CA LEU A 105 6.43 5.54 -1.62
C LEU A 105 7.78 4.85 -1.45
N ARG A 106 8.21 4.61 -0.19
CA ARG A 106 9.41 3.82 0.12
C ARG A 106 9.30 2.38 -0.38
N ARG A 107 8.13 1.76 -0.29
CA ARG A 107 7.91 0.38 -0.77
C ARG A 107 7.99 0.27 -2.30
N ILE A 108 7.63 1.32 -3.02
CA ILE A 108 7.78 1.40 -4.49
C ILE A 108 9.24 1.64 -4.89
N ASN A 109 10.12 1.94 -3.92
CA ASN A 109 11.56 2.12 -4.10
C ASN A 109 11.92 3.19 -5.16
N ILE A 110 11.19 4.30 -5.17
CA ILE A 110 11.42 5.41 -6.12
C ILE A 110 12.69 6.20 -5.76
N GLY A 111 13.31 5.95 -4.60
CA GLY A 111 14.56 6.59 -4.18
C GLY A 111 14.40 8.04 -3.72
N LEU A 112 13.18 8.45 -3.34
CA LEU A 112 12.89 9.80 -2.85
C LEU A 112 13.10 9.92 -1.34
N THR A 113 13.60 11.07 -0.90
CA THR A 113 13.72 11.41 0.53
C THR A 113 12.35 11.79 1.12
N GLU A 114 12.19 11.70 2.44
CA GLU A 114 10.95 12.14 3.11
C GLU A 114 10.64 13.61 2.81
N ARG A 115 11.69 14.45 2.72
CA ARG A 115 11.56 15.87 2.40
C ARG A 115 11.04 16.10 0.98
N ALA A 116 11.52 15.32 0.02
CA ALA A 116 11.02 15.38 -1.35
C ALA A 116 9.55 14.95 -1.43
N CYS A 117 9.17 13.87 -0.72
CA CYS A 117 7.78 13.43 -0.63
C CYS A 117 6.88 14.49 0.03
N ALA A 118 7.36 15.14 1.10
CA ALA A 118 6.63 16.22 1.78
C ALA A 118 6.43 17.45 0.87
N SER A 119 7.47 17.86 0.13
CA SER A 119 7.36 18.97 -0.82
C SER A 119 6.36 18.67 -1.94
N MET A 120 6.32 17.43 -2.46
CA MET A 120 5.33 17.03 -3.46
C MET A 120 3.89 17.02 -2.93
N LEU A 121 3.71 16.95 -1.61
CA LEU A 121 2.38 17.03 -0.98
C LEU A 121 1.87 18.45 -0.79
N GLU A 122 2.75 19.45 -0.78
CA GLU A 122 2.36 20.86 -0.58
C GLU A 122 1.33 21.30 -1.65
N ASP A 123 1.51 20.84 -2.89
CA ASP A 123 0.60 21.04 -4.02
C ASP A 123 -0.84 20.56 -3.75
N TYR A 124 -1.03 19.65 -2.79
CA TYR A 124 -2.31 19.00 -2.49
C TYR A 124 -2.86 19.36 -1.11
N THR A 125 -2.31 20.37 -0.44
CA THR A 125 -2.69 20.75 0.94
C THR A 125 -4.19 21.01 1.09
N GLN A 126 -4.81 21.67 0.11
CA GLN A 126 -6.24 21.96 0.12
C GLN A 126 -7.08 20.67 0.07
N ASP A 127 -6.77 19.76 -0.85
CA ASP A 127 -7.45 18.46 -0.98
C ASP A 127 -7.27 17.60 0.27
N ILE A 128 -6.07 17.56 0.83
CA ILE A 128 -5.77 16.80 2.05
C ILE A 128 -6.60 17.34 3.22
N THR A 129 -6.70 18.66 3.35
CA THR A 129 -7.49 19.30 4.41
C THR A 129 -8.98 19.01 4.25
N ALA A 130 -9.51 19.17 3.03
CA ALA A 130 -10.92 18.91 2.72
C ALA A 130 -11.31 17.44 2.99
N ASN A 131 -10.42 16.49 2.69
CA ASN A 131 -10.65 15.06 2.88
C ASN A 131 -10.15 14.51 4.22
N LYS A 132 -9.60 15.38 5.10
CA LYS A 132 -8.98 15.01 6.39
C LYS A 132 -7.85 13.97 6.26
N GLY A 133 -7.22 13.89 5.09
CA GLY A 133 -6.15 12.95 4.77
C GLY A 133 -5.93 12.78 3.27
N ILE A 134 -4.96 11.93 2.93
CA ILE A 134 -4.53 11.66 1.55
C ILE A 134 -5.39 10.54 0.98
N THR A 135 -6.28 10.93 0.07
CA THR A 135 -7.14 9.99 -0.67
C THR A 135 -6.36 9.17 -1.68
N TYR A 136 -6.96 8.10 -2.20
CA TYR A 136 -6.33 7.31 -3.25
C TYR A 136 -6.03 8.13 -4.52
N ARG A 137 -6.92 9.07 -4.88
CA ARG A 137 -6.71 10.00 -6.00
C ARG A 137 -5.42 10.80 -5.79
N THR A 138 -5.29 11.44 -4.64
CA THR A 138 -4.11 12.24 -4.29
C THR A 138 -2.86 11.37 -4.26
N PHE A 139 -2.94 10.17 -3.67
CA PHE A 139 -1.86 9.19 -3.68
C PHE A 139 -1.35 8.89 -5.10
N MET A 140 -2.26 8.59 -6.04
CA MET A 140 -1.88 8.30 -7.43
C MET A 140 -1.28 9.50 -8.14
N GLN A 141 -1.80 10.70 -7.90
CA GLN A 141 -1.25 11.93 -8.49
C GLN A 141 0.17 12.21 -8.00
N VAL A 142 0.45 12.00 -6.70
CA VAL A 142 1.80 12.09 -6.15
C VAL A 142 2.69 11.01 -6.75
N LEU A 143 2.23 9.76 -6.80
CA LEU A 143 2.99 8.64 -7.37
C LEU A 143 3.41 8.87 -8.82
N VAL A 144 2.49 9.34 -9.67
CA VAL A 144 2.78 9.66 -11.08
C VAL A 144 3.82 10.77 -11.17
N LYS A 145 3.71 11.84 -10.36
CA LYS A 145 4.73 12.89 -10.28
C LYS A 145 6.09 12.33 -9.90
N CYS A 146 6.15 11.44 -8.90
CA CYS A 146 7.40 10.80 -8.47
C CYS A 146 8.06 9.99 -9.61
N ILE A 147 7.27 9.22 -10.37
CA ILE A 147 7.75 8.40 -11.48
C ILE A 147 8.28 9.27 -12.62
N ILE A 148 7.53 10.31 -13.00
CA ILE A 148 7.95 11.25 -14.06
C ILE A 148 9.24 11.96 -13.66
N PHE A 149 9.31 12.48 -12.43
CA PHE A 149 10.50 13.17 -11.93
C PHE A 149 11.73 12.26 -11.93
N ARG A 150 11.58 11.01 -11.46
CA ARG A 150 12.67 10.02 -11.48
C ARG A 150 13.14 9.73 -12.91
N ARG A 151 12.22 9.56 -13.86
CA ARG A 151 12.57 9.31 -15.26
C ARG A 151 13.33 10.47 -15.87
N GLN A 152 12.81 11.69 -15.72
CA GLN A 152 13.47 12.91 -16.21
C GLN A 152 14.86 13.10 -15.60
N PHE A 153 15.02 12.78 -14.32
CA PHE A 153 16.32 12.83 -13.64
C PHE A 153 17.31 11.81 -14.20
N LEU A 154 16.87 10.57 -14.44
CA LEU A 154 17.71 9.53 -15.06
C LEU A 154 18.08 9.88 -16.50
N ASP A 155 17.12 10.36 -17.30
CA ASP A 155 17.36 10.79 -18.68
C ASP A 155 18.39 11.94 -18.73
N ALA A 156 18.32 12.88 -17.78
CA ALA A 156 19.29 13.97 -17.66
C ALA A 156 20.70 13.45 -17.27
N LEU A 157 20.79 12.45 -16.40
CA LEU A 157 22.07 11.81 -16.05
C LEU A 157 22.68 11.04 -17.23
N GLU A 158 21.87 10.34 -18.02
CA GLU A 158 22.34 9.59 -19.20
C GLU A 158 22.76 10.51 -20.34
N GLY A 159 22.07 11.63 -20.53
CA GLY A 159 22.42 12.65 -21.51
C GLY A 159 23.73 13.38 -21.20
N ASP A 160 24.15 13.41 -19.93
CA ASP A 160 25.33 14.11 -19.46
C ASP A 160 26.45 13.12 -19.09
N LYS A 161 27.18 12.64 -20.11
CA LYS A 161 28.29 11.67 -19.98
C LYS A 161 29.45 12.13 -19.08
N ASN A 162 29.41 13.35 -18.52
CA ASN A 162 30.43 13.93 -17.66
C ASN A 162 30.01 14.06 -16.17
N LEU A 163 28.76 13.73 -15.79
CA LEU A 163 28.33 13.80 -14.40
C LEU A 163 28.89 12.62 -13.58
N THR A 164 30.14 12.75 -13.13
CA THR A 164 30.79 11.73 -12.29
C THR A 164 30.30 11.75 -10.85
N TYR A 165 29.84 12.89 -10.30
CA TYR A 165 29.28 12.98 -8.94
C TYR A 165 28.35 14.19 -8.76
N ILE A 166 27.11 13.97 -8.30
CA ILE A 166 26.28 15.03 -7.71
C ILE A 166 26.49 15.01 -6.19
N ARG A 167 27.25 16.00 -5.67
CA ARG A 167 27.31 16.26 -4.23
C ARG A 167 26.00 16.90 -3.78
N ILE A 168 25.12 16.10 -3.18
CA ILE A 168 23.96 16.63 -2.45
C ILE A 168 24.50 17.33 -1.19
N LYS A 169 24.41 18.66 -1.13
CA LYS A 169 24.69 19.41 0.11
C LYS A 169 23.63 19.01 1.15
N ARG A 170 24.11 18.48 2.29
CA ARG A 170 23.29 18.17 3.48
C ARG A 170 22.71 19.45 4.07
#